data_AF-A0A3C0GJS6-F1
#
_entry.id   AF-A0A3C0GJS6-F1
#
_cell.length_a   1.000
_cell.length_b   1.000
_cell.length_c   1.000
_cell.angle_alpha   90.00
_cell.angle_beta   90.00
_cell.angle_gamma   90.00
#
_symmetry.space_group_name_H-M   'P 1'
#
loop_
_entity.id
_entity.type
_entity.pdbx_description
1 polymer ?
#
loop_
_entity_poly.entity_id
_entity_poly.type
_entity_poly.pdbx_seq_one_letter_code
_entity_poly.pdbx_strand_id
1 'polypeptide(L)'
;TYPAPLEELNLRCIQTLKERYDCEVGYSGHEFRIGTTVASVSLGATILERHITLDRTMWGSDHLASVEPQGLIKLVKGVRELETALGDGNKVVTEGEKKVRLKLRGN
;
A
#
# COMPACT_ATOMS: atom_id res chain seq x y z
N THR A 1 -9.66 -4.48 15.56
CA THR A 1 -11.12 -4.37 15.32
C THR A 1 -11.40 -4.85 13.91
N TYR A 2 -12.58 -5.43 13.65
CA TYR A 2 -12.95 -6.01 12.36
C TYR A 2 -14.30 -5.45 11.89
N PRO A 3 -14.33 -4.53 10.91
CA PRO A 3 -13.18 -3.86 10.29
C PRO A 3 -12.51 -2.83 11.23
N ALA A 4 -11.22 -2.59 11.04
CA ALA A 4 -10.49 -1.54 11.76
C ALA A 4 -10.78 -0.15 11.14
N PRO A 5 -11.13 0.89 11.93
CA PRO A 5 -11.27 2.25 11.43
C PRO A 5 -9.91 2.85 11.07
N LEU A 6 -9.90 3.80 10.13
CA LEU A 6 -8.66 4.32 9.54
C LEU A 6 -7.80 5.06 10.58
N GLU A 7 -8.46 5.73 11.52
CA GLU A 7 -7.85 6.52 12.59
C GLU A 7 -7.09 5.64 13.60
N GLU A 8 -7.39 4.34 13.65
CA GLU A 8 -6.75 3.38 14.57
C GLU A 8 -5.58 2.62 13.93
N LEU A 9 -5.33 2.72 12.61
CA LEU A 9 -4.35 1.87 11.95
C LEU A 9 -2.89 2.17 12.33
N ASN A 10 -2.57 3.43 12.59
CA ASN A 10 -1.24 3.90 12.98
C ASN A 10 -0.08 3.26 12.18
N LEU A 11 -0.09 3.39 10.84
CA LEU A 11 0.91 2.76 9.98
C LEU A 11 2.36 3.20 10.27
N ARG A 12 2.57 4.37 10.89
CA ARG A 12 3.92 4.82 11.32
C ARG A 12 4.57 3.88 12.34
N CYS A 13 3.78 3.06 13.04
CA CYS A 13 4.30 2.02 13.93
C CYS A 13 5.26 1.06 13.20
N ILE A 14 5.09 0.86 11.88
CA ILE A 14 6.01 0.06 11.07
C ILE A 14 7.45 0.58 11.20
N GLN A 15 7.66 1.88 11.06
CA GLN A 15 8.99 2.50 11.18
C GLN A 15 9.52 2.39 12.60
N THR A 16 8.69 2.67 13.60
CA THR A 16 9.06 2.53 15.02
C THR A 16 9.50 1.11 15.38
N LEU A 17 8.80 0.08 14.88
CA LEU A 17 9.15 -1.31 15.12
C LEU A 17 10.47 -1.68 14.43
N LYS A 18 10.70 -1.21 13.20
CA LYS A 18 11.96 -1.44 12.49
C LYS A 18 13.15 -0.84 13.23
N GLU A 19 13.02 0.41 13.66
CA GLU A 19 14.07 1.11 14.42
C GLU A 19 14.38 0.43 15.76
N ARG A 20 13.35 -0.11 16.42
CA ARG A 20 13.50 -0.70 17.75
C ARG A 20 14.07 -2.12 17.76
N TYR A 21 13.68 -2.94 16.78
CA TYR A 21 13.91 -4.38 16.82
C TYR A 21 14.88 -4.89 15.76
N ASP A 22 15.36 -4.03 14.86
CA ASP A 22 16.32 -4.37 13.79
C ASP A 22 15.94 -5.66 13.04
N CYS A 23 14.67 -5.78 12.68
CA CYS A 23 14.11 -6.94 12.01
C CYS A 23 13.15 -6.57 10.89
N GLU A 24 12.78 -7.56 10.09
CA GLU A 24 11.71 -7.40 9.10
C GLU A 24 10.37 -7.15 9.81
N VAL A 25 9.71 -6.06 9.41
CA VAL A 25 8.40 -5.68 9.92
C VAL A 25 7.40 -5.74 8.76
N GLY A 26 6.26 -6.36 9.02
CA GLY A 26 5.13 -6.43 8.11
C GLY A 26 3.93 -5.61 8.56
N TYR A 27 2.83 -5.73 7.83
CA TYR A 27 1.53 -5.15 8.13
C TYR A 27 0.43 -6.19 7.93
N SER A 28 -0.33 -6.48 8.99
CA SER A 28 -1.57 -7.27 8.93
C SER A 28 -2.76 -6.32 9.01
N GLY A 29 -3.54 -6.26 7.93
CA GLY A 29 -4.62 -5.30 7.75
C GLY A 29 -6.00 -5.90 7.98
N HIS A 30 -6.82 -5.21 8.77
CA HIS A 30 -8.21 -5.58 9.08
C HIS A 30 -9.21 -4.48 8.67
N GLU A 31 -8.76 -3.45 7.97
CA GLU A 31 -9.57 -2.36 7.45
C GLU A 31 -10.30 -2.75 6.16
N PHE A 32 -11.42 -2.12 5.82
CA PHE A 32 -12.23 -2.54 4.66
C PHE A 32 -11.55 -2.31 3.28
N ARG A 33 -10.73 -1.26 3.15
CA ARG A 33 -10.12 -0.83 1.88
C ARG A 33 -8.66 -1.29 1.80
N ILE A 34 -8.18 -1.53 0.58
CA ILE A 34 -6.81 -2.04 0.37
C ILE A 34 -5.73 -0.95 0.25
N GLY A 35 -6.11 0.32 0.10
CA GLY A 35 -5.16 1.41 -0.19
C GLY A 35 -4.14 1.65 0.93
N THR A 36 -4.57 1.51 2.19
CA THR A 36 -3.71 1.57 3.39
C THR A 36 -2.75 0.40 3.46
N THR A 37 -3.20 -0.80 3.09
CA THR A 37 -2.33 -1.98 2.97
C THR A 37 -1.24 -1.74 1.92
N VAL A 38 -1.58 -1.17 0.75
CA VAL A 38 -0.58 -0.80 -0.27
C VAL A 38 0.38 0.27 0.27
N ALA A 39 -0.13 1.33 0.91
CA ALA A 39 0.68 2.41 1.47
C ALA A 39 1.64 1.94 2.59
N SER A 40 1.32 0.85 3.29
CA SER A 40 2.22 0.30 4.32
C SER A 40 3.59 -0.11 3.76
N VAL A 41 3.65 -0.48 2.47
CA VAL A 41 4.90 -0.84 1.78
C VAL A 41 5.83 0.37 1.67
N SER A 42 5.31 1.57 1.37
CA SER A 42 6.15 2.78 1.29
C SER A 42 6.68 3.23 2.66
N LEU A 43 6.07 2.74 3.75
CA LEU A 43 6.55 2.93 5.12
C LEU A 43 7.55 1.86 5.56
N GLY A 44 7.87 0.91 4.67
CA GLY A 44 8.90 -0.10 4.87
C GLY A 44 8.36 -1.45 5.35
N ALA A 45 7.06 -1.71 5.26
CA ALA A 45 6.52 -3.06 5.46
C ALA A 45 7.06 -4.00 4.37
N THR A 46 7.52 -5.17 4.80
CA THR A 46 8.12 -6.21 3.94
C THR A 46 7.18 -7.39 3.71
N ILE A 47 6.22 -7.57 4.62
CA ILE A 47 5.23 -8.64 4.60
C ILE A 47 3.84 -8.00 4.70
N LEU A 48 2.89 -8.46 3.90
CA LEU A 48 1.50 -8.00 3.95
C LEU A 48 0.59 -9.19 4.23
N GLU A 49 -0.35 -9.02 5.15
CA GLU A 49 -1.35 -10.03 5.50
C GLU A 49 -2.76 -9.43 5.42
N ARG A 50 -3.69 -10.19 4.83
CA ARG A 50 -5.10 -9.84 4.66
C ARG A 50 -5.94 -11.10 4.71
N HIS A 51 -7.09 -11.03 5.39
CA HIS A 51 -8.11 -12.07 5.24
C HIS A 51 -8.67 -12.06 3.81
N ILE A 52 -8.99 -13.25 3.29
CA ILE A 52 -9.56 -13.44 1.95
C ILE A 52 -10.92 -14.14 2.11
N THR A 53 -11.90 -13.73 1.32
CA THR A 53 -13.22 -14.37 1.23
C THR A 53 -13.62 -14.57 -0.23
N LEU A 54 -14.53 -15.48 -0.50
CA LEU A 54 -15.17 -15.59 -1.82
C LEU A 54 -16.27 -14.52 -2.00
N ASP A 55 -16.98 -14.21 -0.92
CA ASP A 55 -18.07 -13.24 -0.85
C ASP A 55 -18.13 -12.65 0.56
N ARG A 56 -18.20 -11.32 0.67
CA ARG A 56 -18.26 -10.61 1.96
C ARG A 56 -19.59 -10.75 2.70
N THR A 57 -20.63 -11.24 2.01
CA THR A 57 -21.97 -11.46 2.58
C THR A 57 -22.13 -12.84 3.23
N MET A 58 -21.12 -13.71 3.14
CA MET A 58 -21.11 -15.01 3.80
C MET A 58 -21.19 -14.87 5.32
N TRP A 59 -21.73 -15.91 5.98
CA TRP A 59 -21.88 -15.93 7.42
C TRP A 59 -20.52 -15.95 8.13
N GLY A 60 -20.31 -15.00 9.04
CA GLY A 60 -19.09 -14.89 9.87
C GLY A 60 -18.61 -13.44 9.96
N SER A 61 -18.02 -13.07 11.11
CA SER A 61 -17.58 -11.70 11.38
C SER A 61 -16.46 -11.22 10.46
N ASP A 62 -15.60 -12.13 10.02
CA ASP A 62 -14.36 -11.78 9.33
C ASP A 62 -14.58 -11.50 7.84
N HIS A 63 -15.70 -11.99 7.27
CA HIS A 63 -16.02 -11.82 5.86
C HIS A 63 -16.13 -10.35 5.48
N LEU A 64 -16.72 -9.49 6.34
CA LEU A 64 -16.89 -8.07 6.06
C LEU A 64 -15.56 -7.31 5.90
N ALA A 65 -14.54 -7.69 6.68
CA ALA A 65 -13.20 -7.11 6.64
C ALA A 65 -12.27 -7.79 5.60
N SER A 66 -12.68 -8.96 5.09
CA SER A 66 -11.90 -9.76 4.15
C SER A 66 -11.87 -9.15 2.75
N VAL A 67 -10.90 -9.59 1.96
CA VAL A 67 -10.68 -9.17 0.58
C VAL A 67 -11.22 -10.26 -0.36
N GLU A 68 -12.09 -9.88 -1.28
CA GLU A 68 -12.56 -10.79 -2.34
C GLU A 68 -11.48 -11.01 -3.42
N PRO A 69 -11.60 -12.03 -4.30
CA PRO A 69 -10.53 -12.36 -5.25
C PRO A 69 -10.11 -11.19 -6.14
N GLN A 70 -11.06 -10.39 -6.62
CA GLN A 70 -10.78 -9.17 -7.39
C GLN A 70 -10.05 -8.10 -6.57
N GLY A 71 -10.37 -7.99 -5.27
CA GLY A 71 -9.66 -7.11 -4.35
C GLY A 71 -8.22 -7.54 -4.12
N LEU A 72 -7.97 -8.86 -4.04
CA LEU A 72 -6.62 -9.40 -3.86
C LEU A 72 -5.75 -9.15 -5.10
N ILE A 73 -6.30 -9.35 -6.30
CA ILE A 73 -5.63 -9.02 -7.56
C ILE A 73 -5.27 -7.53 -7.59
N LYS A 74 -6.20 -6.66 -7.21
CA LYS A 74 -5.95 -5.21 -7.12
C LYS A 74 -4.90 -4.85 -6.09
N LEU A 75 -4.88 -5.52 -4.93
CA LEU A 75 -3.88 -5.32 -3.89
C LEU A 75 -2.49 -5.67 -4.42
N VAL A 76 -2.31 -6.86 -4.98
CA VAL A 76 -1.01 -7.30 -5.53
C VAL A 76 -0.56 -6.37 -6.64
N LYS A 77 -1.46 -6.02 -7.58
CA LYS A 77 -1.15 -5.08 -8.66
C LYS A 77 -0.73 -3.72 -8.11
N GLY A 78 -1.45 -3.18 -7.14
CA GLY A 78 -1.13 -1.89 -6.50
C GLY A 78 0.23 -1.89 -5.80
N VAL A 79 0.63 -3.01 -5.18
CA VAL A 79 1.98 -3.16 -4.60
C VAL A 79 3.05 -3.10 -5.70
N ARG A 80 2.89 -3.85 -6.80
CA ARG A 80 3.86 -3.85 -7.91
C ARG A 80 3.96 -2.50 -8.63
N GLU A 81 2.84 -1.82 -8.80
CA GLU A 81 2.80 -0.46 -9.33
C GLU A 81 3.52 0.51 -8.39
N LEU A 82 3.30 0.41 -7.07
CA LEU A 82 3.97 1.24 -6.07
C LEU A 82 5.49 1.01 -6.04
N GLU A 83 5.95 -0.25 -6.07
CA GLU A 83 7.38 -0.58 -6.14
C GLU A 83 8.07 0.09 -7.33
N THR A 84 7.39 0.10 -8.49
CA THR A 84 7.89 0.78 -9.69
C THR A 84 7.87 2.31 -9.52
N ALA A 85 6.84 2.84 -8.87
CA ALA A 85 6.61 4.28 -8.74
C ALA A 85 7.47 4.96 -7.67
N LEU A 86 7.97 4.23 -6.66
CA LEU A 86 8.79 4.80 -5.58
C LEU A 86 10.08 5.45 -6.11
N GLY A 87 10.65 4.91 -7.19
CA GLY A 87 11.86 5.45 -7.81
C GLY A 87 13.06 5.45 -6.87
N ASP A 88 13.96 6.41 -7.07
CA ASP A 88 15.25 6.51 -6.36
C ASP A 88 15.36 7.77 -5.46
N GLY A 89 14.32 8.60 -5.42
CA GLY A 89 14.29 9.85 -4.67
C GLY A 89 15.04 11.03 -5.31
N ASN A 90 15.66 10.86 -6.48
CA ASN A 90 16.42 11.92 -7.14
C ASN A 90 15.52 12.81 -8.00
N LYS A 91 15.44 14.12 -7.69
CA LYS A 91 14.70 15.06 -8.54
C LYS A 91 15.49 15.36 -9.81
N VAL A 92 15.02 14.79 -10.92
CA VAL A 92 15.55 15.06 -12.26
C VAL A 92 14.48 15.63 -13.18
N VAL A 93 14.90 16.21 -14.31
CA VAL A 93 14.01 16.51 -15.44
C VAL A 93 14.04 15.31 -16.36
N THR A 94 12.93 14.59 -16.45
CA THR A 94 12.77 13.42 -17.30
C THR A 94 12.86 13.78 -18.78
N GLU A 95 13.20 12.83 -19.64
CA GLU A 95 13.21 13.03 -21.10
C GLU A 95 11.84 13.47 -21.63
N GLY A 96 10.75 12.99 -21.01
CA GLY A 96 9.39 13.45 -21.32
C GLY A 96 9.18 14.92 -20.97
N GLU A 97 9.62 15.35 -19.78
CA GLU A 97 9.54 16.75 -19.35
C GLU A 97 10.41 17.67 -20.20
N LYS A 98 11.60 17.24 -20.66
CA LYS A 98 12.48 18.05 -21.52
C LYS A 98 11.78 18.46 -22.83
N LYS A 99 11.06 17.53 -23.47
CA LYS A 99 10.29 17.81 -24.70
C LYS A 99 9.19 18.85 -24.46
N VAL A 100 8.47 18.71 -23.36
CA VAL A 100 7.40 19.64 -22.98
C VAL A 100 7.97 21.01 -22.62
N ARG A 101 9.08 21.06 -21.87
CA ARG A 101 9.77 22.29 -21.51
C ARG A 101 10.20 23.07 -22.76
N LEU A 102 10.82 22.39 -23.74
CA LEU A 102 11.23 23.01 -25.00
C LEU A 102 10.04 23.63 -25.74
N LYS A 103 8.93 22.89 -25.83
CA LYS A 103 7.70 23.37 -26.48
C LYS A 103 7.08 24.59 -25.79
N LEU A 104 7.07 24.62 -24.45
CA LEU A 104 6.31 25.62 -23.70
C LEU A 104 7.12 26.84 -23.25
N ARG A 105 8.43 26.71 -23.09
CA ARG A 105 9.27 27.79 -22.53
C ARG A 105 10.25 28.40 -23.53
N GLY A 106 10.40 27.83 -24.73
CA GLY A 106 11.45 28.25 -25.66
C GLY A 106 12.86 28.02 -25.09
N ASN A 107 13.88 28.40 -25.87
CA ASN A 107 15.29 28.34 -25.41
C ASN A 107 15.60 29.45 -24.42
#